data_AF-A0AAW2RHK9-F1
#
_entry.id   AF-A0AAW2RHK9-F1
#
_cell.length_a   1.000
_cell.length_b   1.000
_cell.length_c   1.000
_cell.angle_alpha   90.00
_cell.angle_beta   90.00
_cell.angle_gamma   90.00
#
_symmetry.space_group_name_H-M   'P 1'
#
loop_
_entity.id
_entity.type
_entity.pdbx_description
1 polymer ?
#
loop_
_entity_poly.entity_id
_entity_poly.type
_entity_poly.pdbx_seq_one_letter_code
_entity_poly.pdbx_strand_id
1 'polypeptide(L)'
;MTQMILVTLTKERVLDVLQPHENLRKLKIEFYGGVRFPTWIGDPSFSKMFSVTLIGCTKCTSLPPLGLLPELKHLRIGEMPKIKHVGVEFCRKRAADLPFSKLETLRFDHLPEWEDWSCFPDEPQMQFPSLSSAYHIQMPQVSHSFSSEPAGSSRAGS
;
A
#
# COMPACT_ATOMS: atom_id res chain seq x y z
N MET A 1 22.64 -7.66 -11.91
CA MET A 1 22.75 -6.34 -11.24
C MET A 1 21.39 -5.98 -10.67
N THR A 2 21.18 -6.15 -9.35
CA THR A 2 19.90 -5.80 -8.70
C THR A 2 20.02 -4.37 -8.18
N GLN A 3 19.38 -3.41 -8.84
CA GLN A 3 19.38 -2.02 -8.37
C GLN A 3 18.36 -1.91 -7.23
N MET A 4 18.87 -1.81 -6.00
CA MET A 4 18.15 -1.43 -4.80
C MET A 4 18.58 0.00 -4.50
N ILE A 5 17.63 0.93 -4.43
CA ILE A 5 17.92 2.29 -3.97
C ILE A 5 17.39 2.39 -2.54
N LEU A 6 18.31 2.54 -1.58
CA LEU A 6 17.99 2.98 -0.24
C LEU A 6 18.06 4.51 -0.26
N VAL A 7 16.91 5.17 -0.11
CA VAL A 7 16.89 6.64 0.01
C VAL A 7 16.64 6.99 1.49
N THR A 8 17.71 7.30 2.22
CA THR A 8 17.63 7.90 3.57
C THR A 8 17.62 9.42 3.39
N LEU A 9 16.50 10.08 3.70
CA LEU A 9 16.29 11.47 3.31
C LEU A 9 16.09 12.37 4.51
N THR A 10 16.96 13.36 4.64
CA THR A 10 16.86 14.41 5.66
C THR A 10 16.29 15.73 5.11
N LYS A 11 15.96 15.82 3.80
CA LYS A 11 15.44 17.06 3.17
C LYS A 11 14.31 16.80 2.15
N GLU A 12 13.26 17.61 2.27
CA GLU A 12 11.94 17.44 1.64
C GLU A 12 11.95 17.47 0.10
N ARG A 13 12.86 18.24 -0.52
CA ARG A 13 12.88 18.50 -1.98
C ARG A 13 13.73 17.52 -2.80
N VAL A 14 14.45 16.63 -2.14
CA VAL A 14 15.41 15.73 -2.83
C VAL A 14 14.66 14.62 -3.59
N LEU A 15 13.55 14.14 -3.04
CA LEU A 15 12.71 13.12 -3.68
C LEU A 15 11.94 13.60 -4.91
N ASP A 16 11.59 14.88 -4.96
CA ASP A 16 10.88 15.47 -6.10
C ASP A 16 11.76 15.53 -7.36
N VAL A 17 13.09 15.65 -7.16
CA VAL A 17 14.08 15.75 -8.25
C VAL A 17 14.77 14.42 -8.52
N LEU A 18 14.85 13.52 -7.53
CA LEU A 18 15.32 12.15 -7.71
C LEU A 18 14.22 11.29 -8.31
N GLN A 19 14.04 11.35 -9.63
CA GLN A 19 13.34 10.30 -10.35
C GLN A 19 14.35 9.21 -10.75
N PRO A 20 14.29 8.01 -10.15
CA PRO A 20 15.18 6.92 -10.52
C PRO A 20 14.77 6.33 -11.87
N HIS A 21 15.64 5.48 -12.42
CA HIS A 21 15.31 4.72 -13.63
C HIS A 21 14.10 3.81 -13.37
N GLU A 22 13.22 3.70 -14.36
CA GLU A 22 12.03 2.81 -14.38
C GLU A 22 12.31 1.32 -14.11
N ASN A 23 13.59 0.91 -14.17
CA ASN A 23 14.02 -0.45 -13.83
C ASN A 23 14.14 -0.69 -12.33
N LEU A 24 13.81 0.30 -11.49
CA LEU A 24 13.80 0.20 -10.05
C LEU A 24 12.92 -0.98 -9.60
N ARG A 25 13.50 -1.87 -8.79
CA ARG A 25 12.82 -3.08 -8.31
C ARG A 25 12.33 -2.99 -6.88
N LYS A 26 13.07 -2.25 -6.04
CA LYS A 26 12.77 -2.05 -4.62
C LYS A 26 12.95 -0.59 -4.25
N LEU A 27 11.96 -0.02 -3.58
CA LEU A 27 11.99 1.33 -3.05
C LEU A 27 11.85 1.29 -1.53
N LYS A 28 12.81 1.89 -0.82
CA LYS A 28 12.73 2.11 0.62
C LYS A 28 12.94 3.60 0.91
N ILE A 29 11.94 4.22 1.52
CA ILE A 29 11.95 5.62 1.96
C ILE A 29 11.79 5.62 3.48
N GLU A 30 12.75 6.24 4.16
CA GLU A 30 12.78 6.37 5.62
C GLU A 30 12.91 7.82 6.03
N PHE A 31 12.16 8.21 7.06
CA PHE A 31 12.23 9.52 7.71
C PHE A 31 12.02 10.71 6.76
N TYR A 32 11.21 10.51 5.71
CA TYR A 32 10.92 11.57 4.75
C TYR A 32 10.18 12.73 5.41
N GLY A 33 10.78 13.92 5.34
CA GLY A 33 10.24 15.13 5.95
C GLY A 33 9.12 15.80 5.14
N GLY A 34 8.81 15.35 3.92
CA GLY A 34 7.78 15.99 3.10
C GLY A 34 6.35 15.67 3.56
N VAL A 35 5.41 16.51 3.14
CA VAL A 35 3.98 16.35 3.45
C VAL A 35 3.27 15.41 2.46
N ARG A 36 3.79 15.32 1.23
CA ARG A 36 3.26 14.48 0.15
C ARG A 36 4.39 13.78 -0.55
N PHE A 37 4.14 12.56 -1.02
CA PHE A 37 5.08 11.85 -1.86
C PHE A 37 5.10 12.42 -3.30
N PRO A 38 6.26 12.39 -3.98
CA PRO A 38 6.31 12.62 -5.41
C PRO A 38 5.38 11.66 -6.17
N THR A 39 4.80 12.15 -7.27
CA THR A 39 3.86 11.37 -8.09
C THR A 39 4.51 10.14 -8.72
N TRP A 40 5.81 10.17 -8.99
CA TRP A 40 6.54 9.09 -9.63
C TRP A 40 6.52 7.78 -8.83
N ILE A 41 6.36 7.82 -7.50
CA ILE A 41 6.40 6.62 -6.64
C ILE A 41 5.26 5.64 -6.96
N GLY A 42 4.09 6.16 -7.36
CA GLY A 42 2.96 5.36 -7.81
C GLY A 42 2.78 5.36 -9.33
N ASP A 43 3.78 5.84 -10.08
CA ASP A 43 3.68 5.92 -11.53
C ASP A 43 3.84 4.51 -12.14
N PRO A 44 2.92 4.09 -13.01
CA PRO A 44 2.98 2.78 -13.64
C PRO A 44 4.23 2.49 -14.50
N SER A 45 4.98 3.52 -14.90
CA SER A 45 6.27 3.38 -15.61
C SER A 45 7.27 2.55 -14.81
N PHE A 46 7.17 2.56 -13.46
CA PHE A 46 7.92 1.69 -12.56
C PHE A 46 7.37 0.26 -12.53
N SER A 47 7.14 -0.30 -13.71
CA SER A 47 6.54 -1.61 -13.94
C SER A 47 7.32 -2.77 -13.32
N LYS A 48 8.60 -2.60 -12.99
CA LYS A 48 9.44 -3.65 -12.38
C LYS A 48 9.51 -3.54 -10.85
N MET A 49 8.88 -2.54 -10.26
CA MET A 49 8.92 -2.29 -8.83
C MET A 49 8.03 -3.30 -8.12
N PHE A 50 8.66 -4.22 -7.38
CA PHE A 50 7.96 -5.30 -6.69
C PHE A 50 7.93 -5.14 -5.17
N SER A 51 8.72 -4.22 -4.62
CA SER A 51 8.75 -3.98 -3.17
C SER A 51 8.82 -2.49 -2.85
N VAL A 52 7.93 -2.03 -1.98
CA VAL A 52 7.88 -0.66 -1.48
C VAL A 52 7.83 -0.68 0.05
N THR A 53 8.65 0.18 0.67
CA THR A 53 8.68 0.37 2.12
C THR A 53 8.73 1.86 2.45
N LEU A 54 7.73 2.35 3.18
CA LEU A 54 7.60 3.73 3.63
C LEU A 54 7.57 3.73 5.17
N ILE A 55 8.63 4.21 5.82
CA ILE A 55 8.74 4.17 7.29
C ILE A 55 9.13 5.56 7.84
N GLY A 56 8.54 5.94 8.98
CA GLY A 56 8.95 7.13 9.74
C GLY A 56 8.66 8.44 9.01
N CYS A 57 7.78 8.43 8.01
CA CYS A 57 7.44 9.60 7.18
C CYS A 57 6.39 10.47 7.93
N THR A 58 6.79 11.04 9.07
CA THR A 58 5.87 11.56 10.09
C THR A 58 5.05 12.79 9.70
N LYS A 59 5.45 13.50 8.64
CA LYS A 59 4.70 14.65 8.11
C LYS A 59 3.73 14.28 6.99
N CYS A 60 3.83 13.07 6.42
CA CYS A 60 3.02 12.67 5.28
C CYS A 60 1.55 12.48 5.67
N THR A 61 0.65 13.10 4.92
CA THR A 61 -0.81 13.03 5.16
C THR A 61 -1.56 12.17 4.14
N SER A 62 -0.87 11.69 3.10
CA SER A 62 -1.45 10.85 2.05
C SER A 62 -0.42 9.86 1.52
N LEU A 63 -0.90 8.72 1.01
CA LEU A 63 -0.08 7.70 0.38
C LEU A 63 -0.09 7.86 -1.15
N PRO A 64 0.98 7.47 -1.86
CA PRO A 64 1.00 7.48 -3.32
C PRO A 64 0.08 6.36 -3.87
N PRO A 65 -0.34 6.44 -5.16
CA PRO A 65 -1.28 5.50 -5.77
C PRO A 65 -0.61 4.15 -6.10
N LEU A 66 -0.22 3.39 -5.07
CA LEU A 66 0.56 2.15 -5.22
C LEU A 66 -0.22 0.99 -5.86
N GLY A 67 -1.55 1.06 -5.90
CA GLY A 67 -2.41 0.09 -6.59
C GLY A 67 -2.18 0.02 -8.10
N LEU A 68 -1.54 1.05 -8.68
CA LEU A 68 -1.19 1.14 -10.10
C LEU A 68 0.08 0.36 -10.49
N LEU A 69 0.87 -0.11 -9.51
CA LEU A 69 2.14 -0.79 -9.77
C LEU A 69 1.90 -2.27 -10.11
N PRO A 70 2.21 -2.71 -11.36
CA PRO A 70 1.77 -4.02 -11.85
C PRO A 70 2.50 -5.21 -11.23
N GLU A 71 3.74 -5.04 -10.78
CA GLU A 71 4.56 -6.11 -10.19
C GLU A 71 4.67 -6.05 -8.66
N LEU A 72 3.92 -5.18 -8.01
CA LEU A 72 4.04 -4.96 -6.56
C LEU A 72 3.61 -6.22 -5.79
N LYS A 73 4.59 -6.83 -5.10
CA LYS A 73 4.45 -8.04 -4.27
C LYS A 73 4.52 -7.73 -2.78
N HIS A 74 5.37 -6.80 -2.39
CA HIS A 74 5.64 -6.51 -0.98
C HIS A 74 5.45 -5.04 -0.65
N LEU A 75 4.50 -4.74 0.23
CA LEU A 75 4.21 -3.39 0.69
C LEU A 75 4.29 -3.30 2.21
N ARG A 76 5.12 -2.38 2.70
CA ARG A 76 5.19 -2.02 4.13
C ARG A 76 5.07 -0.51 4.31
N ILE A 77 4.17 -0.11 5.18
CA ILE A 77 3.92 1.28 5.54
C ILE A 77 3.88 1.34 7.06
N GLY A 78 4.57 2.29 7.68
CA GLY A 78 4.49 2.43 9.12
C GLY A 78 5.23 3.59 9.73
N GLU A 79 4.96 3.84 11.01
CA GLU A 79 5.45 5.02 11.73
C GLU A 79 5.06 6.33 11.02
N MET A 80 3.81 6.40 10.56
CA MET A 80 3.26 7.54 9.82
C MET A 80 2.01 8.08 10.53
N PRO A 81 2.18 8.86 11.61
CA PRO A 81 1.08 9.29 12.48
C PRO A 81 -0.03 10.07 11.79
N LYS A 82 0.26 10.84 10.74
CA LYS A 82 -0.72 11.73 10.09
C LYS A 82 -1.56 11.06 8.99
N ILE A 83 -1.41 9.76 8.76
CA ILE A 83 -2.24 9.02 7.82
C ILE A 83 -3.56 8.69 8.50
N LYS A 84 -4.65 9.31 8.03
CA LYS A 84 -6.00 9.13 8.57
C LYS A 84 -6.89 8.22 7.75
N HIS A 85 -6.77 8.29 6.44
CA HIS A 85 -7.61 7.54 5.51
C HIS A 85 -6.74 6.90 4.44
N VAL A 86 -7.05 5.65 4.10
CA VAL A 86 -6.47 4.92 2.98
C VAL A 86 -7.60 4.62 2.01
N GLY A 87 -7.76 5.49 1.01
CA GLY A 87 -8.90 5.45 0.09
C GLY A 87 -8.58 4.90 -1.29
N VAL A 88 -9.54 5.10 -2.20
CA VAL A 88 -9.47 4.67 -3.61
C VAL A 88 -8.28 5.25 -4.37
N GLU A 89 -7.73 6.38 -3.93
CA GLU A 89 -6.53 6.99 -4.49
C GLU A 89 -5.29 6.10 -4.32
N PHE A 90 -5.19 5.40 -3.18
CA PHE A 90 -4.12 4.47 -2.89
C PHE A 90 -4.28 3.17 -3.69
N CYS A 91 -5.51 2.66 -3.76
CA CYS A 91 -5.89 1.47 -4.50
C CYS A 91 -6.29 1.73 -5.96
N ARG A 92 -5.83 2.83 -6.55
CA ARG A 92 -6.22 3.21 -7.91
C ARG A 92 -5.87 2.07 -8.87
N LYS A 93 -6.82 1.74 -9.75
CA LYS A 93 -6.66 0.73 -10.79
C LYS A 93 -6.44 1.34 -12.18
N ARG A 94 -5.82 0.57 -13.06
CA ARG A 94 -5.92 0.79 -14.51
C ARG A 94 -7.17 0.10 -14.99
N ALA A 95 -8.02 0.79 -15.75
CA ALA A 95 -9.21 0.25 -16.44
C ALA A 95 -9.73 -1.10 -15.91
N ALA A 96 -9.49 -2.20 -16.66
CA ALA A 96 -9.98 -3.55 -16.36
C ALA A 96 -9.12 -4.35 -15.38
N ASP A 97 -8.02 -3.78 -14.87
CA ASP A 97 -7.10 -4.48 -13.98
C ASP A 97 -7.57 -4.38 -12.51
N LEU A 98 -7.35 -5.45 -11.76
CA LEU A 98 -7.44 -5.40 -10.31
C LEU A 98 -6.22 -4.67 -9.76
N PRO A 99 -6.38 -3.66 -8.90
CA PRO A 99 -5.23 -3.07 -8.23
C PRO A 99 -4.61 -4.12 -7.31
N PHE A 100 -3.29 -4.04 -7.11
CA PHE A 100 -2.56 -4.99 -6.27
C PHE A 100 -2.72 -6.47 -6.67
N SER A 101 -2.89 -6.76 -7.96
CA SER A 101 -3.12 -8.12 -8.47
C SER A 101 -2.02 -9.13 -8.12
N LYS A 102 -0.79 -8.67 -7.84
CA LYS A 102 0.37 -9.50 -7.47
C LYS A 102 0.81 -9.34 -6.02
N LEU A 103 0.04 -8.64 -5.18
CA LEU A 103 0.45 -8.36 -3.82
C LEU A 103 0.40 -9.62 -2.96
N GLU A 104 1.56 -10.00 -2.42
CA GLU A 104 1.76 -11.19 -1.59
C GLU A 104 1.79 -10.83 -0.10
N THR A 105 2.37 -9.67 0.24
CA THR A 105 2.50 -9.19 1.62
C THR A 105 2.12 -7.73 1.75
N LEU A 106 1.29 -7.43 2.75
CA LEU A 106 0.80 -6.10 3.05
C LEU A 106 0.92 -5.83 4.54
N ARG A 107 1.64 -4.77 4.92
CA ARG A 107 1.92 -4.48 6.32
C ARG A 107 1.73 -3.00 6.63
N PHE A 108 0.87 -2.73 7.61
CA PHE A 108 0.68 -1.43 8.23
C PHE A 108 1.10 -1.52 9.70
N ASP A 109 2.14 -0.78 10.08
CA ASP A 109 2.67 -0.74 11.44
C ASP A 109 2.52 0.67 12.03
N HIS A 110 1.96 0.81 13.23
CA HIS A 110 1.96 2.08 13.96
C HIS A 110 1.47 3.29 13.13
N LEU A 111 0.19 3.27 12.77
CA LEU A 111 -0.55 4.40 12.17
C LEU A 111 -1.57 4.96 13.18
N PRO A 112 -1.15 5.77 14.18
CA PRO A 112 -1.99 6.12 15.32
C PRO A 112 -3.24 6.96 14.99
N GLU A 113 -3.25 7.78 13.93
CA GLU A 113 -4.45 8.54 13.52
C GLU A 113 -5.24 7.84 12.41
N TRP A 114 -4.94 6.57 12.09
CA TRP A 114 -5.68 5.87 11.04
C TRP A 114 -7.12 5.59 11.51
N GLU A 115 -8.07 6.04 10.71
CA GLU A 115 -9.51 5.96 10.98
C GLU A 115 -10.23 5.05 9.96
N ASP A 116 -9.89 5.14 8.67
CA ASP A 116 -10.65 4.45 7.62
C ASP A 116 -9.80 3.78 6.53
N TRP A 117 -10.29 2.63 6.04
CA TRP A 117 -9.83 1.95 4.85
C TRP A 117 -11.00 1.78 3.88
N SER A 118 -10.96 2.46 2.74
CA SER A 118 -12.06 2.50 1.75
C SER A 118 -11.59 2.35 0.30
N CYS A 119 -10.65 1.44 0.05
CA CYS A 119 -10.13 1.18 -1.30
C CYS A 119 -11.13 0.67 -2.34
N PHE A 120 -12.18 -0.03 -1.90
CA PHE A 120 -13.19 -0.64 -2.78
C PHE A 120 -14.57 -0.52 -2.14
N PRO A 121 -15.17 0.68 -2.16
CA PRO A 121 -16.46 0.89 -1.51
C PRO A 121 -17.58 0.07 -2.17
N ASP A 122 -17.49 -0.15 -3.48
CA ASP A 122 -18.54 -0.82 -4.26
C ASP A 122 -18.30 -2.34 -4.45
N GLU A 123 -17.06 -2.82 -4.23
CA GLU A 123 -16.65 -4.21 -4.52
C GLU A 123 -15.69 -4.76 -3.45
N PRO A 124 -16.15 -4.95 -2.19
CA PRO A 124 -15.29 -5.33 -1.06
C PRO A 124 -14.60 -6.70 -1.23
N GLN A 125 -15.17 -7.59 -2.03
CA GLN A 125 -14.63 -8.91 -2.35
C GLN A 125 -13.40 -8.89 -3.30
N MET A 126 -13.08 -7.75 -3.91
CA MET A 126 -11.94 -7.62 -4.84
C MET A 126 -10.61 -7.29 -4.14
N GLN A 127 -10.57 -7.29 -2.81
CA GLN A 127 -9.54 -6.55 -2.09
C GLN A 127 -8.10 -7.01 -2.43
N PHE A 128 -7.77 -8.30 -2.53
CA PHE A 128 -6.43 -8.77 -2.95
C PHE A 128 -6.45 -10.24 -3.45
N PRO A 129 -6.44 -10.51 -4.77
CA PRO A 129 -6.59 -11.88 -5.29
C PRO A 129 -5.40 -12.82 -5.05
N SER A 130 -4.20 -12.28 -4.78
CA SER A 130 -2.94 -13.06 -4.69
C SER A 130 -2.28 -13.03 -3.31
N LEU A 131 -2.99 -12.58 -2.27
CA LEU A 131 -2.42 -12.39 -0.94
C LEU A 131 -2.19 -13.75 -0.26
N SER A 132 -0.93 -14.16 -0.09
CA SER A 132 -0.60 -15.55 0.21
C SER A 132 -0.23 -15.86 1.66
N SER A 133 0.27 -14.92 2.48
CA SER A 133 0.81 -15.35 3.79
C SER A 133 1.00 -14.33 4.92
N ALA A 134 0.92 -13.01 4.74
CA ALA A 134 1.13 -12.10 5.87
C ALA A 134 0.47 -10.74 5.67
N TYR A 135 -0.71 -10.58 6.26
CA TYR A 135 -1.28 -9.27 6.54
C TYR A 135 -1.08 -8.98 8.02
N HIS A 136 -0.21 -8.03 8.34
CA HIS A 136 -0.20 -7.40 9.65
C HIS A 136 -0.75 -6.00 9.43
N ILE A 137 -2.07 -5.92 9.48
CA ILE A 137 -2.78 -4.65 9.44
C ILE A 137 -3.14 -4.38 10.89
N GLN A 138 -2.44 -3.42 11.51
CA GLN A 138 -2.96 -2.85 12.74
C GLN A 138 -4.19 -2.04 12.35
N MET A 139 -5.36 -2.69 12.36
CA MET A 139 -6.62 -2.09 11.95
C MET A 139 -6.85 -0.82 12.75
N PRO A 140 -7.41 0.24 12.13
CA PRO A 140 -7.81 1.44 12.84
C PRO A 140 -8.75 1.02 13.98
N GLN A 141 -8.68 1.69 15.13
CA GLN A 141 -9.58 1.44 16.27
C GLN A 141 -11.00 1.93 15.91
N VAL A 142 -11.64 1.31 14.91
CA VAL A 142 -13.00 1.64 14.52
C VAL A 142 -13.79 0.34 14.34
N SER A 143 -14.80 0.23 15.19
CA SER A 143 -15.73 -0.87 15.36
C SER A 143 -16.61 -1.07 14.13
N HIS A 144 -16.16 -1.82 13.13
CA HIS A 144 -17.08 -2.55 12.26
C HIS A 144 -16.56 -3.96 12.03
N SER A 145 -17.31 -4.91 12.59
CA SER A 145 -17.09 -6.35 12.50
C SER A 145 -17.08 -6.80 11.03
N PHE A 146 -15.91 -7.22 10.53
CA PHE A 146 -15.87 -8.14 9.40
C PHE A 146 -16.30 -9.52 9.93
N SER A 147 -17.59 -9.82 9.82
CA SER A 147 -18.09 -11.18 10.05
C SER A 147 -17.62 -12.06 8.91
N SER A 148 -16.65 -12.94 9.17
CA SER A 148 -16.43 -14.10 8.32
C SER A 148 -17.58 -15.08 8.59
N GLU A 149 -18.59 -15.14 7.72
CA GLU A 149 -19.49 -16.30 7.70
C GLU A 149 -18.70 -17.50 7.14
N PRO A 150 -18.66 -18.64 7.84
CA PRO A 150 -18.12 -19.86 7.25
C PRO A 150 -19.10 -20.42 6.21
N ALA A 151 -18.52 -20.95 5.14
CA ALA A 151 -19.21 -21.62 4.06
C ALA A 151 -20.25 -22.62 4.57
N GLY A 152 -21.45 -22.54 3.97
CA GLY A 152 -22.63 -23.29 4.38
C GLY A 152 -22.37 -24.78 4.58
N SER A 153 -22.81 -25.29 5.73
CA SER A 153 -23.00 -26.73 5.89
C SER A 153 -24.34 -27.11 5.30
N SER A 154 -24.24 -27.81 4.17
CA SER A 154 -25.27 -28.62 3.54
C SER A 154 -26.18 -29.33 4.56
N ARG A 155 -27.49 -29.12 4.41
CA ARG A 155 -28.54 -29.87 5.09
C ARG A 155 -28.62 -31.27 4.45
N ALA A 156 -28.38 -32.32 5.24
CA ALA A 156 -28.60 -33.71 4.84
C ALA A 156 -29.21 -34.51 6.00
N GLY A 157 -30.37 -35.14 5.73
CA GLY A 157 -31.00 -36.24 6.49
C GLY A 157 -31.62 -35.84 7.85
N SER A 158 -32.83 -36.25 8.22
CA SER A 158 -33.79 -37.21 7.66
C SER A 158 -35.20 -36.82 8.12
#